data_AF-A0A7K9DSW2-F1
#
_entry.id   AF-A0A7K9DSW2-F1
#
_cell.length_a   1.000
_cell.length_b   1.000
_cell.length_c   1.000
_cell.angle_alpha   90.00
_cell.angle_beta   90.00
_cell.angle_gamma   90.00
#
_symmetry.space_group_name_H-M   'P 1'
#
loop_
_entity.id
_entity.type
_entity.pdbx_description
1 polymer ?
#
loop_
_entity_poly.entity_id
_entity_poly.type
_entity_poly.pdbx_seq_one_letter_code
_entity_poly.pdbx_strand_id
1 'polypeptide(L)'
;CQGQVLKATVNTGCLPNLISKSCLNQLGLEEVSAMDCGDLYLPIPSVVGRVEHMELQFGQETVLCSALVVDDEMLEFCIGLQTLLSLKCCIDLEEGVLRFKALSQELPFLHASEEPGQ
;
A
#
# COMPACT_ATOMS: atom_id res chain seq x y z
N CYS A 1 -3.53 8.96 3.88
CA CYS A 1 -2.29 9.61 3.40
C CYS A 1 -2.60 11.10 3.18
N GLN A 2 -1.82 12.04 3.72
CA GLN A 2 -2.11 13.48 3.64
C GLN A 2 -3.56 13.90 3.98
N GLY A 3 -4.17 13.24 4.99
CA GLY A 3 -5.57 13.48 5.35
C GLY A 3 -6.62 12.90 4.38
N GLN A 4 -6.20 12.31 3.26
CA GLN A 4 -7.08 11.59 2.34
C GLN A 4 -7.20 10.11 2.74
N VAL A 5 -8.42 9.58 2.62
CA VAL A 5 -8.76 8.17 2.89
C VAL A 5 -8.70 7.41 1.57
N LEU A 6 -8.05 6.25 1.60
CA LEU A 6 -7.81 5.39 0.44
C LEU A 6 -7.98 3.92 0.85
N LYS A 7 -8.41 3.09 -0.09
CA LYS A 7 -8.51 1.65 0.14
C LYS A 7 -7.15 1.02 -0.10
N ALA A 8 -6.81 0.05 0.74
CA ALA A 8 -5.54 -0.64 0.68
C ALA A 8 -5.76 -2.16 0.61
N THR A 9 -5.17 -2.79 -0.38
CA THR A 9 -5.08 -4.26 -0.44
C THR A 9 -3.94 -4.73 0.46
N VAL A 10 -4.17 -5.74 1.29
CA VAL A 10 -3.13 -6.41 2.06
C VAL A 10 -2.60 -7.58 1.23
N ASN A 11 -1.35 -7.50 0.76
CA ASN A 11 -0.79 -8.49 -0.16
C ASN A 11 0.52 -9.09 0.35
N THR A 12 0.46 -10.34 0.81
CA THR A 12 1.65 -11.09 1.27
C THR A 12 2.44 -11.72 0.13
N GLY A 13 1.91 -11.73 -1.11
CA GLY A 13 2.58 -12.24 -2.31
C GLY A 13 3.45 -11.20 -3.03
N CYS A 14 3.39 -9.93 -2.63
CA CYS A 14 4.22 -8.85 -3.16
C CYS A 14 5.17 -8.35 -2.07
N LEU A 15 6.46 -8.19 -2.37
CA LEU A 15 7.44 -7.66 -1.41
C LEU A 15 7.25 -6.15 -1.16
N PRO A 16 7.36 -5.28 -2.18
CA PRO A 16 7.17 -3.83 -2.01
C PRO A 16 5.69 -3.46 -1.92
N ASN A 17 5.42 -2.26 -1.38
CA ASN A 17 4.13 -1.62 -1.56
C ASN A 17 3.97 -1.18 -3.02
N LEU A 18 2.74 -1.17 -3.51
CA LEU A 18 2.39 -0.65 -4.84
C LEU A 18 1.37 0.47 -4.70
N ILE A 19 1.47 1.48 -5.56
CA ILE A 19 0.48 2.55 -5.69
C ILE A 19 0.21 2.78 -7.17
N SER A 20 -1.05 2.99 -7.56
CA SER A 20 -1.32 3.35 -8.95
C SER A 20 -0.92 4.78 -9.24
N LYS A 21 -0.58 5.06 -10.49
CA LYS A 21 -0.31 6.42 -10.94
C LYS A 21 -1.50 7.36 -10.71
N SER A 22 -2.72 6.87 -10.92
CA SER A 22 -3.96 7.59 -10.63
C SER A 22 -4.08 7.97 -9.15
N CYS A 23 -3.85 7.02 -8.24
CA CYS A 23 -3.86 7.27 -6.79
C CYS A 23 -2.75 8.24 -6.35
N LEU A 24 -1.53 8.07 -6.88
CA LEU A 24 -0.41 8.98 -6.62
C LEU A 24 -0.77 10.44 -6.95
N ASN A 25 -1.32 10.67 -8.14
CA ASN A 25 -1.71 12.00 -8.60
C ASN A 25 -2.83 12.61 -7.73
N GLN A 26 -3.79 11.80 -7.30
CA GLN A 26 -4.86 12.24 -6.37
C GLN A 26 -4.30 12.66 -5.00
N LEU A 27 -3.27 11.95 -4.53
CA LEU A 27 -2.58 12.27 -3.27
C LEU A 27 -1.61 13.44 -3.38
N GLY A 28 -1.31 13.92 -4.60
CA GLY A 28 -0.34 14.98 -4.83
C GLY A 28 1.08 14.60 -4.43
N LEU A 29 1.43 13.32 -4.50
CA LEU A 29 2.76 12.81 -4.18
C LEU A 29 3.68 12.90 -5.40
N GLU A 30 4.95 13.24 -5.16
CA GLU A 30 5.97 13.26 -6.20
C GLU A 30 6.60 11.86 -6.35
N GLU A 31 6.68 11.36 -7.59
CA GLU A 31 7.41 10.13 -7.92
C GLU A 31 8.81 10.46 -8.46
N VAL A 32 9.76 9.57 -8.16
CA VAL A 32 11.05 9.50 -8.84
C VAL A 32 10.91 8.51 -9.99
N SER A 33 11.25 8.94 -11.21
CA SER A 33 11.08 8.11 -12.41
C SER A 33 11.88 6.80 -12.31
N ALA A 34 11.29 5.69 -12.75
CA ALA A 34 11.98 4.38 -12.72
C ALA A 34 13.22 4.35 -13.63
N MET A 35 13.32 5.23 -14.64
CA MET A 35 14.49 5.34 -15.52
C MET A 35 15.75 5.84 -14.80
N ASP A 36 15.60 6.59 -13.71
CA ASP A 36 16.72 7.08 -12.87
C ASP A 36 17.08 6.07 -11.76
N CYS A 37 16.21 5.08 -11.51
CA CYS A 37 16.43 4.01 -10.56
C CYS A 37 17.01 2.79 -11.30
N GLY A 38 18.33 2.80 -11.48
CA GLY A 38 19.06 1.76 -12.19
C GLY A 38 18.60 0.33 -11.86
N ASP A 39 18.41 -0.47 -12.91
CA ASP A 39 18.21 -1.92 -12.87
C ASP A 39 17.02 -2.46 -12.07
N LEU A 40 15.87 -1.81 -12.15
CA LEU A 40 14.60 -2.43 -11.75
C LEU A 40 14.12 -3.43 -12.81
N TYR A 41 14.82 -4.56 -12.96
CA TYR A 41 14.23 -5.82 -13.43
C TYR A 41 13.26 -6.32 -12.34
N LEU A 42 12.17 -5.57 -12.15
CA LEU A 42 11.10 -5.96 -11.26
C LEU A 42 10.17 -6.91 -12.01
N PRO A 43 9.77 -8.05 -11.42
CA PRO A 43 8.86 -9.01 -12.05
C PRO A 43 7.42 -8.49 -12.18
N ILE A 44 7.20 -7.17 -12.04
CA ILE A 44 5.89 -6.52 -12.09
C ILE A 44 5.82 -5.74 -13.41
N PRO A 45 5.07 -6.22 -14.41
CA PRO A 45 5.12 -5.72 -15.79
C PRO A 45 4.55 -4.30 -16.05
N SER A 46 4.42 -3.46 -15.02
CA SER A 46 3.77 -2.14 -15.13
C SER A 46 4.38 -1.04 -14.25
N VAL A 47 5.58 -1.24 -13.70
CA VAL A 47 6.23 -0.24 -12.83
C VAL A 47 6.75 0.94 -13.66
N VAL A 48 6.34 2.15 -13.30
CA VAL A 48 6.67 3.41 -13.99
C VAL A 48 7.51 4.37 -13.14
N GLY A 49 7.52 4.18 -11.81
CA GLY A 49 8.20 5.06 -10.87
C GLY A 49 8.31 4.48 -9.47
N ARG A 50 8.84 5.28 -8.54
CA ARG A 50 8.89 4.97 -7.12
C ARG A 50 8.65 6.23 -6.29
N VAL A 51 7.98 6.07 -5.16
CA VAL A 51 7.86 7.08 -4.10
C VAL A 51 8.70 6.61 -2.92
N GLU A 52 9.66 7.44 -2.48
CA GLU A 52 10.56 7.09 -1.37
C GLU A 52 9.95 7.36 0.01
N HIS A 53 9.24 8.48 0.15
CA HIS A 53 8.76 8.98 1.43
C HIS A 53 7.25 9.18 1.38
N MET A 54 6.52 8.23 1.94
CA MET A 54 5.08 8.33 2.10
C MET A 54 4.67 8.05 3.55
N GLU A 55 3.84 8.93 4.10
CA GLU A 55 3.23 8.78 5.42
C GLU A 55 1.82 8.18 5.30
N LEU A 56 1.68 6.95 5.77
CA LEU A 56 0.42 6.23 5.81
C LEU A 56 -0.11 6.16 7.23
N GLN A 57 -1.34 6.62 7.42
CA GLN A 57 -2.01 6.51 8.71
C GLN A 57 -2.92 5.28 8.72
N PHE A 58 -2.67 4.37 9.66
CA PHE A 58 -3.43 3.15 9.94
C PHE A 58 -4.13 3.30 11.29
N GLY A 59 -5.37 3.81 11.28
CA GLY A 59 -6.08 4.19 12.51
C GLY A 59 -5.33 5.29 13.27
N GLN A 60 -4.72 4.98 14.41
CA GLN A 60 -3.94 5.95 15.19
C GLN A 60 -2.43 5.94 14.84
N GLU A 61 -1.97 4.96 14.07
CA GLU A 61 -0.55 4.79 13.77
C GLU A 61 -0.17 5.50 12.46
N THR A 62 1.02 6.11 12.41
CA THR A 62 1.58 6.68 11.17
C THR A 62 2.87 5.95 10.79
N VAL A 63 2.93 5.43 9.57
CA VAL A 63 4.02 4.62 9.04
C VAL A 63 4.68 5.34 7.87
N LEU A 64 6.00 5.49 7.96
CA LEU A 64 6.83 5.93 6.85
C LEU A 64 7.20 4.72 5.99
N CYS A 65 6.85 4.77 4.70
CA CYS A 65 7.17 3.71 3.76
C CYS A 65 7.41 4.24 2.35
N SER A 66 7.94 3.37 1.50
CA SER A 66 8.08 3.60 0.05
C SER A 66 7.10 2.72 -0.72
N ALA A 67 6.75 3.12 -1.94
CA ALA A 67 5.93 2.33 -2.85
C ALA A 67 6.44 2.43 -4.29
N LEU A 68 6.28 1.35 -5.05
CA LEU A 68 6.46 1.39 -6.50
C LEU A 68 5.19 1.93 -7.15
N VAL A 69 5.37 2.83 -8.11
CA VAL A 69 4.26 3.36 -8.90
C VAL A 69 4.02 2.43 -10.07
N VAL A 70 2.77 1.97 -10.22
CA VAL A 70 2.33 1.09 -11.30
C VAL A 70 1.25 1.75 -12.15
N ASP A 71 1.23 1.41 -13.43
CA ASP A 71 0.15 1.78 -14.35
C ASP A 71 -0.93 0.68 -14.33
N ASP A 72 -1.74 0.67 -13.27
CA ASP A 72 -2.86 -0.26 -13.06
C ASP A 72 -4.05 0.50 -12.46
N GLU A 73 -5.11 0.68 -13.24
CA GLU A 73 -6.31 1.43 -12.84
C GLU A 73 -7.20 0.66 -11.85
N MET A 74 -7.01 -0.66 -11.68
CA MET A 74 -7.77 -1.46 -10.73
C MET A 74 -7.17 -1.42 -9.32
N LEU A 75 -5.95 -0.92 -9.19
CA LEU A 75 -5.23 -0.81 -7.92
C LEU A 75 -5.30 0.64 -7.41
N GLU A 76 -5.65 0.84 -6.14
CA GLU A 76 -5.44 2.14 -5.46
C GLU A 76 -4.09 2.11 -4.74
N PHE A 77 -4.02 1.34 -3.67
CA PHE A 77 -2.81 1.13 -2.88
C PHE A 77 -2.72 -0.33 -2.41
N CYS A 78 -1.51 -0.87 -2.37
CA CYS A 78 -1.24 -2.24 -1.96
C CYS A 78 -0.11 -2.25 -0.93
N ILE A 79 -0.39 -2.80 0.24
CA ILE A 79 0.60 -3.00 1.31
C ILE A 79 1.31 -4.32 1.07
N GLY A 80 2.60 -4.23 0.75
CA GLY A 80 3.46 -5.37 0.52
C GLY A 80 3.96 -6.02 1.81
N LEU A 81 4.47 -7.23 1.66
CA LEU A 81 5.00 -8.07 2.74
C LEU A 81 6.10 -7.37 3.56
N GLN A 82 6.96 -6.56 2.92
CA GLN A 82 8.03 -5.86 3.65
C GLN A 82 7.46 -4.91 4.72
N THR A 83 6.43 -4.14 4.39
CA THR A 83 5.77 -3.22 5.33
C THR A 83 5.04 -4.01 6.41
N LEU A 84 4.32 -5.06 6.04
CA LEU A 84 3.60 -5.93 6.99
C LEU A 84 4.56 -6.57 8.01
N LEU A 85 5.72 -7.04 7.57
CA LEU A 85 6.76 -7.59 8.46
C LEU A 85 7.37 -6.53 9.37
N SER A 86 7.67 -5.34 8.84
CA SER A 86 8.23 -4.22 9.61
C SER A 86 7.31 -3.82 10.79
N LEU A 87 6.00 -3.78 10.51
CA LEU A 87 4.97 -3.45 11.50
C LEU A 87 4.57 -4.65 12.37
N LYS A 88 5.14 -5.83 12.12
CA LYS A 88 4.81 -7.10 12.79
C LYS A 88 3.31 -7.37 12.76
N CYS A 89 2.68 -7.12 11.61
CA CYS A 89 1.26 -7.29 11.44
C CYS A 89 0.85 -8.76 11.62
N CYS A 90 -0.36 -8.98 12.13
CA CYS A 90 -1.04 -10.27 12.11
C CYS A 90 -2.31 -10.12 11.26
N ILE A 91 -2.40 -10.90 10.19
CA ILE A 91 -3.61 -11.03 9.40
C ILE A 91 -4.47 -12.09 10.09
N ASP A 92 -5.52 -11.66 10.78
CA ASP A 92 -6.49 -12.56 11.39
C ASP A 92 -7.73 -12.67 10.51
N LEU A 93 -7.88 -13.85 9.90
CA LEU A 93 -8.99 -14.16 9.01
C LEU A 93 -10.22 -14.70 9.77
N GLU A 94 -10.05 -15.17 11.01
CA GLU A 94 -11.15 -15.62 11.87
C GLU A 94 -11.96 -14.41 12.34
N GLU A 95 -11.27 -13.38 12.84
CA GLU A 95 -11.89 -12.13 13.31
C GLU A 95 -12.05 -11.09 12.19
N GLY A 96 -11.44 -11.30 11.02
CA GLY A 96 -11.53 -10.39 9.89
C GLY A 96 -10.81 -9.05 10.12
N VAL A 97 -9.66 -9.07 10.82
CA VAL A 97 -8.89 -7.88 11.19
C VAL A 97 -7.40 -7.99 10.84
N LEU A 98 -6.80 -6.85 10.53
CA LEU A 98 -5.35 -6.66 10.53
C LEU A 98 -4.90 -6.11 11.89
N ARG A 99 -4.09 -6.86 12.63
CA ARG A 99 -3.57 -6.43 13.93
C ARG A 99 -2.15 -5.90 13.84
N PHE A 100 -1.87 -4.83 14.57
CA PHE A 100 -0.54 -4.25 14.73
C PHE A 100 0.01 -4.62 16.11
N LYS A 101 0.83 -5.67 16.18
CA LYS A 101 1.27 -6.26 17.46
C LYS A 101 1.99 -5.26 18.38
N ALA A 102 2.72 -4.30 17.82
CA ALA A 102 3.45 -3.32 18.62
C ALA A 102 2.53 -2.39 19.44
N LEU A 103 1.25 -2.26 19.05
CA LEU A 103 0.37 -1.19 19.52
C LEU A 103 -0.99 -1.69 20.02
N SER A 104 -1.22 -3.01 20.02
CA SER A 104 -2.51 -3.61 20.39
C SER A 104 -3.70 -3.01 19.65
N GLN A 105 -3.49 -2.56 18.40
CA GLN A 105 -4.52 -1.99 17.54
C GLN A 105 -4.97 -3.02 16.51
N GLU A 106 -6.26 -2.99 16.18
CA GLU A 106 -6.89 -3.83 15.18
C GLU A 106 -7.61 -2.94 14.16
N LEU A 107 -7.47 -3.29 12.87
CA LEU A 107 -8.21 -2.65 11.79
C LEU A 107 -9.08 -3.69 11.09
N PRO A 108 -10.40 -3.48 10.98
CA PRO A 108 -11.27 -4.39 10.26
C PRO A 108 -10.95 -4.37 8.76
N PHE A 109 -11.05 -5.54 8.12
CA PHE A 109 -11.08 -5.61 6.66
C PHE A 109 -12.40 -5.04 6.14
N LEU A 110 -12.35 -4.41 4.97
CA LEU A 110 -13.54 -3.90 4.30
C LEU A 110 -14.46 -5.05 3.88
N HIS A 111 -15.78 -4.83 3.93
CA HIS A 111 -16.74 -5.84 3.50
C HIS A 111 -16.85 -5.86 1.97
N ALA A 112 -17.13 -7.03 1.37
CA ALA A 112 -17.25 -7.17 -0.09
C ALA A 112 -18.30 -6.24 -0.74
N SER A 113 -19.29 -5.76 0.03
CA SER A 113 -20.29 -4.78 -0.42
C SER A 113 -19.72 -3.36 -0.67
N GLU A 114 -18.47 -3.13 -0.30
CA GLU A 114 -17.75 -1.88 -0.53
C GLU A 114 -16.76 -1.98 -1.71
N GLU A 115 -16.76 -3.08 -2.48
CA GLU A 115 -16.01 -3.18 -3.73
C GLU A 115 -16.75 -2.43 -4.85
N PRO A 116 -16.15 -1.42 -5.51
CA PRO A 116 -16.79 -0.77 -6.65
C PRO A 116 -16.78 -1.74 -7.84
N GLY A 117 -17.94 -2.28 -8.21
CA GLY A 117 -18.04 -3.18 -9.36
C GLY A 117 -19.20 -4.18 -9.40
N GLN A 118 -20.18 -4.10 -8.50
CA GLN A 118 -21.48 -4.79 -8.68
C GLN A 118 -22.56 -3.82 -9.16
#